data_AF-A0A235IYE8-F1
#
_entry.id   AF-A0A235IYE8-F1
#
_cell.length_a   1.000
_cell.length_b   1.000
_cell.length_c   1.000
_cell.angle_alpha   90.00
_cell.angle_beta   90.00
_cell.angle_gamma   90.00
#
_symmetry.space_group_name_H-M   'P 1'
#
loop_
_entity.id
_entity.type
_entity.pdbx_description
1 polymer ?
#
loop_
_entity_poly.entity_id
_entity_poly.type
_entity_poly.pdbx_seq_one_letter_code
_entity_poly.pdbx_strand_id
1 'polypeptide(L)'
;MKVWKSLLILLMIVANLAFAQPSFADRPKFSKNPDYIEVTKALNELSQTKDTQTQVEGLTAEEIQTRTEELTLQKYALETGINWGKCENQTGKTIAVYGKRPNDEDNEDAVYDNGLYFLANGQSTKNNWDCDGIYLPTNVKVADFTSSPNGKGEKLTGPVALKILDGTQLVVKTNPDTAAIELNVPSVKVLNSNKANWFIPEISQDIIDTRVPNAPSNKS
;
A
#
# COMPACT_ATOMS: atom_id res chain seq x y z
N MET A 1 -55.24 0.01 33.13
CA MET A 1 -54.24 1.09 32.90
C MET A 1 -52.83 0.58 32.63
N LYS A 2 -52.26 -0.36 33.41
CA LYS A 2 -50.90 -0.89 33.18
C LYS A 2 -50.74 -1.61 31.83
N VAL A 3 -51.66 -2.53 31.50
CA VAL A 3 -51.60 -3.35 30.27
C VAL A 3 -51.67 -2.50 28.99
N TRP A 4 -52.52 -1.46 28.99
CA TRP A 4 -52.64 -0.51 27.87
C TRP A 4 -51.37 0.32 27.66
N LYS A 5 -50.73 0.75 28.75
CA LYS A 5 -49.44 1.47 28.67
C LYS A 5 -48.33 0.57 28.14
N SER A 6 -48.29 -0.69 28.57
CA SER A 6 -47.34 -1.69 28.05
C SER A 6 -47.55 -1.96 26.56
N LEU A 7 -48.81 -2.05 26.10
CA LEU A 7 -49.13 -2.23 24.68
C LEU A 7 -48.67 -1.04 23.83
N LEU A 8 -48.88 0.20 24.31
CA LEU A 8 -48.42 1.41 23.63
C LEU A 8 -46.90 1.46 23.52
N ILE A 9 -46.17 1.11 24.58
CA ILE A 9 -44.70 1.09 24.57
C ILE A 9 -44.19 0.04 23.57
N LEU A 10 -44.77 -1.16 23.57
CA LEU A 10 -44.40 -2.21 22.62
C LEU A 10 -44.66 -1.76 21.16
N LEU A 11 -45.81 -1.15 20.91
CA LEU A 11 -46.19 -0.67 19.58
C LEU A 11 -45.27 0.46 19.12
N MET A 12 -44.81 1.31 20.04
CA MET A 12 -43.82 2.35 19.76
C MET A 12 -42.43 1.78 19.44
N ILE A 13 -42.02 0.69 20.10
CA ILE A 13 -40.77 -0.02 19.81
C ILE A 13 -40.83 -0.70 18.44
N VAL A 14 -41.93 -1.40 18.14
CA VAL A 14 -42.13 -2.08 16.84
C VAL A 14 -42.21 -1.06 15.70
N ALA A 15 -42.90 0.07 15.91
CA ALA A 15 -42.91 1.16 14.93
C ALA A 15 -41.49 1.70 14.70
N ASN A 16 -40.70 1.94 15.75
CA ASN A 16 -39.30 2.35 15.58
C ASN A 16 -38.47 1.31 14.82
N LEU A 17 -38.65 0.00 15.06
CA LEU A 17 -37.95 -1.05 14.29
C LEU A 17 -38.41 -1.18 12.83
N ALA A 18 -39.67 -0.83 12.53
CA ALA A 18 -40.21 -0.88 11.17
C ALA A 18 -39.82 0.35 10.33
N PHE A 19 -39.64 1.52 10.97
CA PHE A 19 -39.35 2.79 10.29
C PHE A 19 -37.90 3.25 10.42
N ALA A 20 -37.19 2.88 11.49
CA ALA A 20 -35.75 3.05 11.55
C ALA A 20 -35.10 1.90 10.79
N GLN A 21 -34.66 2.16 9.56
CA GLN A 21 -33.81 1.21 8.86
C GLN A 21 -32.62 0.89 9.77
N PRO A 22 -32.30 -0.40 9.98
CA PRO A 22 -31.04 -0.75 10.63
C PRO A 22 -29.93 -0.04 9.87
N SER A 23 -29.12 0.75 10.59
CA SER A 23 -27.86 1.27 10.05
C SER A 23 -26.92 0.07 9.91
N PHE A 24 -27.16 -0.73 8.88
CA PHE A 24 -26.11 -1.57 8.34
C PHE A 24 -25.10 -0.59 7.79
N ALA A 25 -23.94 -0.52 8.41
CA ALA A 25 -22.81 0.20 7.85
C ALA A 25 -22.65 -0.33 6.41
N ASP A 26 -22.85 0.54 5.42
CA ASP A 26 -22.54 0.21 4.04
C ASP A 26 -21.12 -0.34 4.02
N ARG A 27 -20.93 -1.51 3.39
CA ARG A 27 -19.58 -2.06 3.22
C ARG A 27 -18.70 -0.97 2.59
N PRO A 28 -17.43 -0.82 3.02
CA PRO A 28 -16.52 0.15 2.42
C PRO A 28 -16.58 0.03 0.90
N LYS A 29 -16.61 1.14 0.17
CA LYS A 29 -16.65 1.13 -1.30
C LYS A 29 -15.27 0.77 -1.87
N PHE A 30 -14.70 -0.36 -1.47
CA PHE A 30 -13.39 -0.86 -1.89
C PHE A 30 -13.36 -1.24 -3.37
N SER A 31 -14.52 -1.56 -3.97
CA SER A 31 -14.61 -1.94 -5.39
C SER A 31 -14.20 -0.84 -6.37
N LYS A 32 -14.13 0.42 -5.91
CA LYS A 32 -13.64 1.56 -6.69
C LYS A 32 -12.17 1.91 -6.40
N ASN A 33 -11.54 1.28 -5.42
CA ASN A 33 -10.13 1.51 -5.12
C ASN A 33 -9.29 0.97 -6.29
N PRO A 34 -8.38 1.77 -6.89
CA PRO A 34 -7.52 1.33 -7.99
C PRO A 34 -6.63 0.14 -7.62
N ASP A 35 -6.14 0.09 -6.38
CA ASP A 35 -5.30 -1.01 -5.89
C ASP A 35 -6.12 -2.30 -5.71
N TYR A 36 -7.40 -2.22 -5.33
CA TYR A 36 -8.30 -3.38 -5.30
C TYR A 36 -8.52 -3.97 -6.70
N ILE A 37 -8.67 -3.11 -7.70
CA ILE A 37 -8.79 -3.51 -9.11
C ILE A 37 -7.50 -4.18 -9.58
N GLU A 38 -6.34 -3.61 -9.24
CA GLU A 38 -5.01 -4.15 -9.59
C GLU A 38 -4.78 -5.52 -8.97
N VAL A 39 -5.02 -5.69 -7.66
CA VAL A 39 -4.89 -6.96 -6.94
C VAL A 39 -5.83 -8.02 -7.51
N THR A 40 -7.10 -7.67 -7.75
CA THR A 40 -8.09 -8.60 -8.29
C THR A 40 -7.70 -9.08 -9.69
N LYS A 41 -7.21 -8.16 -10.53
CA LYS A 41 -6.70 -8.50 -11.86
C LYS A 41 -5.48 -9.42 -11.76
N ALA A 42 -4.54 -9.12 -10.87
CA ALA A 42 -3.33 -9.93 -10.69
C ALA A 42 -3.65 -11.37 -10.25
N LEU A 43 -4.56 -11.53 -9.28
CA LEU A 43 -5.04 -12.84 -8.82
C LEU A 43 -5.71 -13.64 -9.93
N ASN A 44 -6.53 -12.99 -10.76
CA ASN A 44 -7.19 -13.66 -11.90
C ASN A 44 -6.17 -14.17 -12.92
N GLU A 45 -5.15 -13.38 -13.23
CA GLU A 45 -4.07 -13.77 -14.16
C GLU A 45 -3.26 -14.95 -13.61
N LEU A 46 -2.88 -14.94 -12.32
CA LEU A 46 -2.16 -16.06 -11.70
C LEU A 46 -3.01 -17.34 -11.67
N SER A 47 -4.31 -17.22 -11.40
CA SER A 47 -5.24 -18.35 -11.36
C SER A 47 -5.42 -18.99 -12.75
N GLN A 48 -5.62 -18.18 -13.79
CA GLN A 48 -5.72 -18.67 -15.17
C GLN A 48 -4.45 -19.38 -15.63
N THR A 49 -3.29 -18.93 -15.13
CA THR A 49 -2.01 -19.53 -15.48
C THR A 49 -1.79 -20.89 -14.81
N LYS A 50 -2.30 -21.06 -13.58
CA LYS A 50 -2.34 -22.36 -12.87
C LYS A 50 -3.22 -23.38 -13.61
N ASP A 51 -4.35 -22.93 -14.15
CA ASP A 51 -5.34 -23.79 -14.84
C ASP A 51 -4.92 -24.18 -16.27
N THR A 52 -4.11 -23.36 -16.94
CA THR A 52 -3.68 -23.62 -18.33
C THR A 52 -2.37 -24.39 -18.48
N GLN A 53 -1.66 -24.71 -17.38
CA GLN A 53 -0.27 -25.26 -17.41
C GLN A 53 0.72 -24.41 -18.21
N THR A 54 0.34 -23.21 -18.63
CA THR A 54 1.24 -22.25 -19.23
C THR A 54 2.14 -21.75 -18.11
N GLN A 55 3.46 -21.90 -18.19
CA GLN A 55 4.33 -21.20 -17.23
C GLN A 55 4.10 -19.70 -17.41
N VAL A 56 3.82 -18.96 -16.32
CA VAL A 56 4.20 -17.53 -16.32
C VAL A 56 5.71 -17.57 -16.57
N GLU A 57 6.19 -16.96 -17.66
CA GLU A 57 7.60 -17.07 -18.05
C GLU A 57 8.54 -16.78 -16.86
N GLY A 58 9.18 -17.83 -16.34
CA GLY A 58 10.20 -17.74 -15.28
C GLY A 58 9.71 -17.68 -13.84
N LEU A 59 8.50 -18.15 -13.51
CA LEU A 59 8.08 -18.40 -12.12
C LEU A 59 7.86 -19.89 -11.85
N THR A 60 8.33 -20.35 -10.69
CA THR A 60 8.09 -21.70 -10.16
C THR A 60 6.68 -21.81 -9.56
N ALA A 61 6.18 -23.04 -9.43
CA ALA A 61 4.87 -23.29 -8.81
C ALA A 61 4.79 -22.78 -7.36
N GLU A 62 5.90 -22.84 -6.64
CA GLU A 62 6.01 -22.36 -5.25
C GLU A 62 5.96 -20.82 -5.18
N GLU A 63 6.63 -20.13 -6.11
CA GLU A 63 6.55 -18.67 -6.22
C GLU A 63 5.15 -18.20 -6.61
N ILE A 64 4.46 -18.92 -7.52
CA ILE A 64 3.07 -18.61 -7.89
C ILE A 64 2.15 -18.76 -6.68
N GLN A 65 2.31 -19.84 -5.90
CA GLN A 65 1.49 -20.08 -4.71
C GLN A 65 1.72 -18.99 -3.66
N THR A 66 2.98 -18.70 -3.34
CA THR A 66 3.36 -17.64 -2.39
C THR A 66 2.78 -16.28 -2.79
N ARG A 67 2.89 -15.90 -4.06
CA ARG A 67 2.31 -14.64 -4.57
C ARG A 67 0.79 -14.61 -4.50
N THR A 68 0.15 -15.74 -4.78
CA THR A 68 -1.31 -15.85 -4.72
C THR A 68 -1.79 -15.64 -3.28
N GLU A 69 -1.10 -16.24 -2.31
CA GLU A 69 -1.42 -16.07 -0.88
C GLU A 69 -1.22 -14.62 -0.43
N GLU A 70 -0.10 -14.01 -0.79
CA GLU A 70 0.20 -12.61 -0.48
C GLU A 70 -0.84 -11.64 -1.06
N LEU A 71 -1.16 -11.76 -2.36
CA LEU A 71 -2.19 -10.93 -3.00
C LEU A 71 -3.58 -11.20 -2.41
N THR A 72 -3.87 -12.42 -1.96
CA THR A 72 -5.13 -12.74 -1.28
C THR A 72 -5.22 -12.03 0.07
N LEU A 73 -4.13 -12.00 0.84
CA LEU A 73 -4.07 -11.25 2.10
C LEU A 73 -4.24 -9.74 1.86
N GLN A 74 -3.60 -9.19 0.83
CA GLN A 74 -3.76 -7.78 0.45
C GLN A 74 -5.20 -7.47 0.04
N LYS A 75 -5.81 -8.33 -0.79
CA LYS A 75 -7.23 -8.19 -1.17
C LYS A 75 -8.13 -8.17 0.07
N TYR A 76 -7.89 -9.07 1.02
CA TYR A 76 -8.65 -9.13 2.27
C TYR A 76 -8.48 -7.87 3.13
N ALA A 77 -7.27 -7.30 3.21
CA ALA A 77 -7.01 -6.04 3.90
C ALA A 77 -7.86 -4.90 3.30
N LEU A 78 -7.92 -4.80 1.98
CA LEU A 78 -8.75 -3.80 1.27
C LEU A 78 -10.24 -4.01 1.51
N GLU A 79 -10.71 -5.27 1.46
CA GLU A 79 -12.11 -5.63 1.70
C GLU A 79 -12.55 -5.34 3.16
N THR A 80 -11.61 -5.41 4.10
CA THR A 80 -11.84 -5.10 5.52
C THR A 80 -11.66 -3.63 5.88
N GLY A 81 -11.33 -2.79 4.91
CA GLY A 81 -11.27 -1.33 5.06
C GLY A 81 -9.90 -0.78 5.42
N ILE A 82 -8.83 -1.57 5.31
CA ILE A 82 -7.46 -1.06 5.36
C ILE A 82 -7.10 -0.57 3.97
N ASN A 83 -7.34 0.71 3.73
CA ASN A 83 -7.11 1.40 2.46
C ASN A 83 -5.92 2.37 2.53
N TRP A 84 -4.88 1.98 3.27
CA TRP A 84 -3.63 2.73 3.36
C TRP A 84 -2.46 1.75 3.43
N GLY A 85 -1.33 2.12 2.85
CA GLY A 85 -0.04 1.47 3.05
C GLY A 85 0.64 1.94 4.33
N LYS A 86 1.54 1.11 4.86
CA LYS A 86 2.42 1.47 5.98
C LYS A 86 3.88 1.22 5.60
N CYS A 87 4.75 2.18 5.85
CA CYS A 87 6.18 2.03 5.64
C CYS A 87 6.92 2.04 6.97
N GLU A 88 7.88 1.15 7.10
CA GLU A 88 8.75 1.00 8.26
C GLU A 88 10.20 0.99 7.81
N ASN A 89 11.01 1.82 8.46
CA ASN A 89 12.41 1.98 8.13
C ASN A 89 13.28 1.31 9.18
N GLN A 90 14.01 0.27 8.77
CA GLN A 90 15.01 -0.44 9.56
C GLN A 90 16.38 -0.43 8.86
N THR A 91 16.63 0.56 8.00
CA THR A 91 17.84 0.60 7.15
C THR A 91 19.10 1.10 7.86
N GLY A 92 18.97 1.64 9.08
CA GLY A 92 20.03 2.38 9.76
C GLY A 92 20.18 3.83 9.30
N LYS A 93 19.44 4.25 8.27
CA LYS A 93 19.52 5.58 7.64
C LYS A 93 18.14 6.25 7.56
N THR A 94 18.08 7.52 7.15
CA THR A 94 16.81 8.15 6.78
C THR A 94 16.43 7.69 5.37
N ILE A 95 15.17 7.31 5.15
CA ILE A 95 14.67 7.00 3.80
C ILE A 95 13.64 8.05 3.39
N ALA A 96 13.40 8.15 2.09
CA ALA A 96 12.34 8.98 1.56
C ALA A 96 11.12 8.09 1.22
N VAL A 97 9.94 8.50 1.69
CA VAL A 97 8.65 7.81 1.53
C VAL A 97 7.68 8.71 0.78
N TYR A 98 6.81 8.11 -0.03
CA TYR A 98 5.71 8.79 -0.69
C TYR A 98 4.44 8.68 0.15
N GLY A 99 3.66 9.75 0.15
CA GLY A 99 2.35 9.79 0.77
C GLY A 99 1.50 10.91 0.20
N LYS A 100 0.23 10.95 0.62
CA LYS A 100 -0.70 12.04 0.28
C LYS A 100 -0.09 13.42 0.57
N ARG A 101 -0.32 14.42 -0.30
CA ARG A 101 0.21 15.77 -0.07
C ARG A 101 -0.66 16.51 0.96
N PRO A 102 -0.11 17.53 1.63
CA PRO A 102 -0.94 18.42 2.43
C PRO A 102 -1.80 19.25 1.46
N ASN A 103 -3.11 19.29 1.68
CA ASN A 103 -4.11 20.10 0.94
C ASN A 103 -4.58 19.57 -0.43
N ASP A 104 -4.58 18.25 -0.67
CA ASP A 104 -5.13 17.66 -1.92
C ASP A 104 -6.63 17.91 -2.14
N GLU A 105 -7.36 18.50 -1.19
CA GLU A 105 -8.78 18.77 -1.36
C GLU A 105 -9.07 20.03 -2.21
N ASP A 106 -8.11 20.96 -2.41
CA ASP A 106 -8.39 22.26 -3.06
C ASP A 106 -7.27 22.82 -3.97
N ASN A 107 -6.22 22.07 -4.29
CA ASN A 107 -5.06 22.63 -5.01
C ASN A 107 -4.95 22.11 -6.45
N GLU A 108 -5.76 22.70 -7.35
CA GLU A 108 -5.74 22.43 -8.80
C GLU A 108 -4.35 22.67 -9.45
N ASP A 109 -3.45 23.39 -8.78
CA ASP A 109 -2.08 23.68 -9.21
C ASP A 109 -1.05 22.61 -8.77
N ALA A 110 -1.50 21.49 -8.20
CA ALA A 110 -0.61 20.42 -7.78
C ALA A 110 0.07 19.74 -8.97
N VAL A 111 1.38 20.03 -9.14
CA VAL A 111 2.18 19.45 -10.24
C VAL A 111 2.30 17.92 -10.17
N TYR A 112 2.35 17.35 -8.95
CA TYR A 112 2.53 15.90 -8.71
C TYR A 112 1.43 15.32 -7.83
N ASP A 113 1.13 14.05 -8.03
CA ASP A 113 0.06 13.33 -7.33
C ASP A 113 0.41 13.04 -5.85
N ASN A 114 1.70 12.90 -5.54
CA ASN A 114 2.17 12.47 -4.21
C ASN A 114 3.26 13.41 -3.67
N GLY A 115 3.34 13.50 -2.34
CA GLY A 115 4.38 14.22 -1.62
C GLY A 115 5.54 13.30 -1.26
N LEU A 116 6.75 13.87 -1.23
CA LEU A 116 7.95 13.17 -0.76
C LEU A 116 8.27 13.60 0.68
N TYR A 117 8.36 12.63 1.58
CA TYR A 117 8.61 12.83 3.00
C TYR A 117 9.82 12.00 3.44
N PHE A 118 10.37 12.30 4.62
CA PHE A 118 11.56 11.65 5.16
C PHE A 118 11.20 10.89 6.44
N LEU A 119 11.49 9.59 6.45
CA LEU A 119 11.21 8.68 7.55
C LEU A 119 12.54 8.26 8.20
N ALA A 120 12.72 8.53 9.50
CA ALA A 120 13.96 8.21 10.19
C ALA A 120 14.10 6.69 10.39
N ASN A 121 15.33 6.24 10.68
CA ASN A 121 15.56 4.87 11.08
C ASN A 121 14.80 4.51 12.36
N GLY A 122 14.26 3.29 12.43
CA GLY A 122 13.47 2.79 13.54
C GLY A 122 12.08 3.42 13.65
N GLN A 123 11.60 4.08 12.60
CA GLN A 123 10.26 4.66 12.55
C GLN A 123 9.36 3.92 11.58
N SER A 124 8.08 3.93 11.90
CA SER A 124 7.01 3.51 11.00
C SER A 124 6.04 4.66 10.75
N THR A 125 5.43 4.72 9.57
CA THR A 125 4.39 5.71 9.29
C THR A 125 3.18 5.50 10.20
N LYS A 126 2.48 6.58 10.54
CA LYS A 126 1.29 6.54 11.39
C LYS A 126 0.17 5.76 10.71
N ASN A 127 -0.64 5.08 11.52
CA ASN A 127 -1.87 4.46 11.03
C ASN A 127 -2.75 5.51 10.35
N ASN A 128 -3.40 5.12 9.25
CA ASN A 128 -4.26 5.97 8.42
C ASN A 128 -3.53 7.13 7.72
N TRP A 129 -2.20 7.24 7.85
CA TRP A 129 -1.40 8.03 6.92
C TRP A 129 -0.88 7.08 5.85
N ASP A 130 -1.41 7.27 4.64
CA ASP A 130 -1.16 6.38 3.53
C ASP A 130 0.27 6.53 3.01
N CYS A 131 1.07 5.48 3.24
CA CYS A 131 2.36 5.35 2.59
C CYS A 131 2.17 4.69 1.24
N ASP A 132 2.25 5.49 0.18
CA ASP A 132 2.13 5.00 -1.19
C ASP A 132 3.36 4.22 -1.65
N GLY A 133 4.51 4.40 -1.00
CA GLY A 133 5.75 3.76 -1.41
C GLY A 133 7.02 4.43 -0.89
N ILE A 134 8.16 4.03 -1.47
CA ILE A 134 9.48 4.59 -1.14
C ILE A 134 10.19 5.13 -2.36
N TYR A 135 11.03 6.14 -2.15
CA TYR A 135 11.98 6.60 -3.16
C TYR A 135 13.29 5.82 -3.04
N LEU A 136 13.82 5.41 -4.18
CA LEU A 136 15.14 4.80 -4.29
C LEU A 136 16.08 5.67 -5.11
N PRO A 137 17.19 6.13 -4.49
CA PRO A 137 18.28 6.77 -5.21
C PRO A 137 18.98 5.84 -6.20
N THR A 138 19.58 6.41 -7.24
CA THR A 138 20.31 5.67 -8.30
C THR A 138 21.46 4.80 -7.80
N ASN A 139 22.05 5.13 -6.64
CA ASN A 139 23.20 4.43 -6.08
C ASN A 139 22.84 3.31 -5.08
N VAL A 140 21.55 3.01 -4.91
CA VAL A 140 21.07 1.99 -3.97
C VAL A 140 20.74 0.70 -4.71
N LYS A 141 21.28 -0.42 -4.21
CA LYS A 141 20.93 -1.76 -4.69
C LYS A 141 19.74 -2.26 -3.89
N VAL A 142 18.80 -2.93 -4.55
CA VAL A 142 17.69 -3.63 -3.90
C VAL A 142 17.81 -5.11 -4.21
N ALA A 143 17.74 -5.95 -3.19
CA ALA A 143 17.72 -7.40 -3.33
C ALA A 143 16.30 -7.90 -3.59
N ASP A 144 16.19 -8.91 -4.44
CA ASP A 144 15.08 -9.87 -4.51
C ASP A 144 13.67 -9.26 -4.44
N PHE A 145 13.32 -8.41 -5.41
CA PHE A 145 11.95 -7.92 -5.59
C PHE A 145 11.49 -8.07 -7.05
N THR A 146 10.19 -8.11 -7.28
CA THR A 146 9.60 -8.02 -8.62
C THR A 146 8.85 -6.73 -8.84
N SER A 147 9.00 -6.17 -10.05
CA SER A 147 8.45 -4.85 -10.40
C SER A 147 6.96 -4.86 -10.76
N SER A 148 6.37 -6.05 -10.73
CA SER A 148 4.96 -6.31 -11.00
C SER A 148 4.52 -7.53 -10.19
N PRO A 149 3.26 -7.58 -9.73
CA PRO A 149 2.68 -8.75 -9.09
C PRO A 149 2.88 -10.04 -9.90
N ASN A 150 2.88 -9.94 -11.24
CA ASN A 150 2.88 -11.08 -12.15
C ASN A 150 4.14 -11.18 -13.03
N GLY A 151 5.13 -10.31 -12.83
CA GLY A 151 6.29 -10.17 -13.73
C GLY A 151 7.63 -10.56 -13.10
N LYS A 152 8.66 -10.59 -13.97
CA LYS A 152 10.08 -10.53 -13.58
C LYS A 152 10.43 -9.09 -13.17
N GLY A 153 11.42 -8.93 -12.27
CA GLY A 153 11.93 -7.62 -11.87
C GLY A 153 12.41 -6.79 -13.08
N GLU A 154 11.89 -5.58 -13.23
CA GLU A 154 12.50 -4.56 -14.07
C GLU A 154 13.85 -4.18 -13.45
N LYS A 155 14.84 -4.04 -14.33
CA LYS A 155 16.13 -3.48 -13.94
C LYS A 155 15.93 -2.01 -13.54
N LEU A 156 16.27 -1.68 -12.31
CA LEU A 156 16.27 -0.30 -11.84
C LEU A 156 17.30 0.50 -12.64
N THR A 157 16.83 1.55 -13.32
CA THR A 157 17.65 2.45 -14.12
C THR A 157 17.38 3.88 -13.66
N GLY A 158 18.36 4.49 -12.98
CA GLY A 158 18.17 5.81 -12.39
C GLY A 158 17.40 5.79 -11.05
N PRO A 159 17.01 6.97 -10.56
CA PRO A 159 16.16 7.05 -9.37
C PRO A 159 14.75 6.61 -9.71
N VAL A 160 14.11 5.91 -8.79
CA VAL A 160 12.75 5.38 -8.98
C VAL A 160 11.92 5.55 -7.73
N ALA A 161 10.61 5.52 -7.89
CA ALA A 161 9.68 5.26 -6.80
C ALA A 161 9.22 3.80 -6.84
N LEU A 162 9.21 3.15 -5.70
CA LEU A 162 8.61 1.84 -5.50
C LEU A 162 7.24 2.04 -4.86
N LYS A 163 6.17 1.96 -5.67
CA LYS A 163 4.80 2.00 -5.18
C LYS A 163 4.43 0.67 -4.54
N ILE A 164 3.80 0.74 -3.38
CA ILE A 164 3.14 -0.38 -2.73
C ILE A 164 1.63 -0.27 -2.92
N LEU A 165 0.96 -1.39 -2.70
CA LEU A 165 -0.50 -1.45 -2.71
C LEU A 165 -1.01 -1.14 -1.31
N ASP A 166 -2.15 -0.46 -1.24
CA ASP A 166 -2.92 -0.29 -0.01
C ASP A 166 -3.12 -1.61 0.75
N GLY A 167 -3.14 -1.54 2.08
CA GLY A 167 -3.26 -2.73 2.93
C GLY A 167 -1.95 -3.47 3.17
N THR A 168 -0.84 -2.96 2.61
CA THR A 168 0.50 -3.55 2.76
C THR A 168 1.32 -2.84 3.83
N GLN A 169 2.05 -3.60 4.65
CA GLN A 169 3.14 -3.07 5.48
C GLN A 169 4.49 -3.37 4.81
N LEU A 170 5.11 -2.33 4.27
CA LEU A 170 6.47 -2.37 3.73
C LEU A 170 7.48 -2.12 4.84
N VAL A 171 8.37 -3.07 5.05
CA VAL A 171 9.54 -2.97 5.92
C VAL A 171 10.78 -2.92 5.04
N VAL A 172 11.54 -1.84 5.16
CA VAL A 172 12.76 -1.59 4.40
C VAL A 172 13.96 -1.84 5.31
N LYS A 173 14.79 -2.82 4.98
CA LYS A 173 15.99 -3.19 5.74
C LYS A 173 17.23 -3.02 4.89
N THR A 174 18.38 -2.88 5.55
CA THR A 174 19.68 -2.98 4.89
C THR A 174 20.28 -4.33 5.25
N ASN A 175 20.64 -5.13 4.25
CA ASN A 175 21.40 -6.35 4.47
C ASN A 175 22.80 -5.99 4.99
N PRO A 176 23.23 -6.51 6.16
CA PRO A 176 24.50 -6.13 6.76
C PRO A 176 25.73 -6.63 5.98
N ASP A 177 25.58 -7.70 5.20
CA ASP A 177 26.68 -8.34 4.47
C ASP A 177 26.88 -7.71 3.07
N THR A 178 25.81 -7.29 2.42
CA THR A 178 25.84 -6.78 1.03
C THR A 178 25.57 -5.28 0.90
N ALA A 179 25.09 -4.64 1.98
CA ALA A 179 24.58 -3.27 2.00
C ALA A 179 23.42 -2.99 1.01
N ALA A 180 22.80 -4.04 0.47
CA ALA A 180 21.61 -3.91 -0.36
C ALA A 180 20.36 -3.68 0.51
N ILE A 181 19.38 -2.95 -0.04
CA ILE A 181 18.06 -2.81 0.55
C ILE A 181 17.27 -4.10 0.33
N GLU A 182 16.65 -4.60 1.40
CA GLU A 182 15.73 -5.73 1.39
C GLU A 182 14.32 -5.24 1.71
N LEU A 183 13.34 -5.76 0.98
CA LEU A 183 11.92 -5.49 1.19
C LEU A 183 11.27 -6.78 1.69
N ASN A 184 10.36 -6.68 2.65
CA ASN A 184 9.59 -7.85 3.13
C ASN A 184 8.47 -8.27 2.18
N VAL A 185 8.20 -7.48 1.14
CA VAL A 185 7.13 -7.74 0.16
C VAL A 185 7.74 -8.23 -1.15
N PRO A 186 7.17 -9.26 -1.79
CA PRO A 186 7.77 -9.87 -2.97
C PRO A 186 7.62 -9.01 -4.22
N SER A 187 6.59 -8.15 -4.28
CA SER A 187 6.28 -7.33 -5.44
C SER A 187 6.01 -5.88 -5.05
N VAL A 188 6.66 -4.96 -5.76
CA VAL A 188 6.43 -3.52 -5.70
C VAL A 188 6.40 -2.95 -7.11
N LYS A 189 5.57 -1.96 -7.37
CA LYS A 189 5.46 -1.37 -8.70
C LYS A 189 6.55 -0.32 -8.88
N VAL A 190 7.39 -0.49 -9.90
CA VAL A 190 8.45 0.49 -10.21
C VAL A 190 7.89 1.61 -11.05
N LEU A 191 7.93 2.83 -10.51
CA LEU A 191 7.57 4.06 -11.19
C LEU A 191 8.84 4.86 -11.46
N ASN A 192 9.03 5.28 -12.71
CA ASN A 192 10.02 6.27 -13.08
C ASN A 192 9.30 7.56 -13.51
N SER A 193 10.06 8.62 -13.74
CA SER A 193 9.56 9.96 -14.10
C SER A 193 8.72 9.99 -15.38
N ASN A 194 8.76 8.96 -16.23
CA ASN A 194 7.95 8.86 -17.44
C ASN A 194 6.67 8.04 -17.27
N LYS A 195 6.51 7.30 -16.16
CA LYS A 195 5.42 6.35 -15.92
C LYS A 195 4.35 6.86 -14.96
N ALA A 196 4.67 7.81 -14.08
CA ALA A 196 3.74 8.35 -13.11
C ALA A 196 4.01 9.83 -12.85
N ASN A 197 2.97 10.57 -12.48
CA ASN A 197 3.07 11.98 -12.11
C ASN A 197 3.57 12.15 -10.66
N TRP A 198 4.68 11.48 -10.34
CA TRP A 198 5.31 11.52 -9.01
C TRP A 198 6.57 12.36 -9.06
N PHE A 199 6.85 13.09 -7.99
CA PHE A 199 8.10 13.81 -7.85
C PHE A 199 9.26 12.83 -7.60
N ILE A 200 10.04 12.52 -8.63
CA ILE A 200 11.19 11.60 -8.59
C ILE A 200 12.46 12.40 -8.89
N PRO A 201 13.10 13.00 -7.88
CA PRO A 201 14.31 13.81 -8.08
C PRO A 201 15.54 12.95 -8.35
N GLU A 202 16.57 13.52 -8.97
CA GLU A 202 17.90 12.91 -9.10
C GLU A 202 18.80 13.30 -7.91
N ILE A 203 18.56 12.70 -6.74
CA ILE A 203 19.35 12.95 -5.51
C ILE A 203 19.98 11.65 -4.99
N SER A 204 21.12 11.77 -4.31
CA SER A 204 21.79 10.64 -3.68
C SER A 204 21.23 10.35 -2.28
N GLN A 205 21.51 9.14 -1.78
CA GLN A 205 21.21 8.78 -0.39
C GLN A 205 21.87 9.74 0.62
N ASP A 206 23.07 10.25 0.35
CA ASP A 206 23.76 11.17 1.27
C ASP A 206 22.97 12.48 1.47
N ILE A 207 22.30 12.96 0.41
CA ILE A 207 21.43 14.14 0.53
C ILE A 207 20.22 13.81 1.40
N ILE A 208 19.64 12.61 1.27
CA ILE A 208 18.50 12.16 2.09
C ILE A 208 18.91 12.02 3.56
N ASP A 209 20.11 11.51 3.83
CA ASP A 209 20.64 11.31 5.18
C ASP A 209 20.76 12.64 5.96
N THR A 210 20.89 13.78 5.26
CA THR A 210 20.93 15.12 5.88
C THR A 210 19.55 15.72 6.16
N ARG A 211 18.45 15.09 5.71
CA ARG A 211 17.10 15.66 5.83
C ARG A 211 16.54 15.45 7.22
N VAL A 212 15.84 16.46 7.71
CA VAL A 212 15.04 16.36 8.93
C VAL A 212 13.84 15.45 8.66
N PRO A 213 13.67 14.35 9.41
CA PRO A 213 12.49 13.49 9.27
C PRO A 213 11.19 14.27 9.48
N ASN A 214 10.27 14.14 8.54
CA ASN A 214 8.99 14.88 8.53
C ASN A 214 7.78 14.00 8.17
N ALA A 215 7.99 12.71 7.85
CA ALA A 215 6.89 11.78 7.64
C ALA A 215 6.08 11.63 8.94
N PRO A 216 4.73 11.67 8.89
CA PRO A 216 3.90 11.35 10.04
C PRO A 216 4.20 9.94 10.54
N SER A 217 4.89 9.84 11.68
CA SER A 217 5.48 8.57 12.12
C SER A 217 5.29 8.30 13.62
N ASN A 218 5.42 7.02 13.96
CA ASN A 218 5.54 6.49 15.31
C ASN A 218 6.92 5.83 15.44
N LYS A 219 7.46 5.77 16.67
CA LYS A 219 8.59 4.86 16.94
C LYS A 219 8.12 3.42 16.74
N SER A 220 8.92 2.65 16.01
CA SER A 220 8.67 1.23 15.78
C SER A 220 9.07 0.37 16.97
#